data_AF-A0A9Q1BEE6-F1
#
_entry.id   AF-A0A9Q1BEE6-F1
#
_cell.length_a   1.000
_cell.length_b   1.000
_cell.length_c   1.000
_cell.angle_alpha   90.00
_cell.angle_beta   90.00
_cell.angle_gamma   90.00
#
_symmetry.space_group_name_H-M   'P 1'
#
loop_
_entity.id
_entity.type
_entity.pdbx_description
1 polymer ?
#
loop_
_entity_poly.entity_id
_entity_poly.type
_entity_poly.pdbx_seq_one_letter_code
_entity_poly.pdbx_strand_id
1 'polypeptide(L)'
;MQSATISTEPVGLGNFNDKVYNHGLQIVINLSSRTLTEAENSLLSKGLSFCPTPAEIDTFTLRKDVSEFVRRIRLKEYFHEDGEVDGDFSNIPAFRKKSTWCPDKNRDLFLEAYVTALEKKFFEGNLNNKSYRNLKKDEQRALENLRKYEDIVIKQADKGSSVVVMDKTRYVAEAMRQLGDIGVYVTLDRDPTVDMIKKVNNKVKKAHVDGCISDTTLEYLLVDSTA
;
A
#
# COMPACT_ATOMS: atom_id res chain seq x y z
N MET A 1 0.10 -59.78 21.94
CA MET A 1 -0.62 -58.50 21.77
C MET A 1 0.40 -57.46 21.33
N GLN A 2 0.55 -57.28 20.03
CA GLN A 2 1.48 -56.30 19.45
C GLN A 2 0.74 -54.97 19.29
N SER A 3 1.26 -53.93 19.94
CA SER A 3 0.79 -52.56 19.84
C SER A 3 1.26 -51.96 18.52
N ALA A 4 0.33 -51.54 17.66
CA ALA A 4 0.61 -50.82 16.43
C ALA A 4 0.71 -49.32 16.74
N THR A 5 1.90 -48.75 16.56
CA THR A 5 2.14 -47.30 16.61
C THR A 5 1.86 -46.73 15.22
N ILE A 6 0.81 -45.93 15.08
CA ILE A 6 0.48 -45.21 13.84
C ILE A 6 1.31 -43.93 13.83
N SER A 7 2.34 -43.88 12.98
CA SER A 7 3.07 -42.66 12.66
C SER A 7 2.30 -41.86 11.60
N THR A 8 1.67 -40.76 12.01
CA THR A 8 1.12 -39.77 11.09
C THR A 8 2.25 -38.86 10.61
N GLU A 9 2.72 -39.07 9.38
CA GLU A 9 3.55 -38.08 8.69
C GLU A 9 2.71 -36.83 8.33
N PRO A 10 3.29 -35.63 8.37
CA PRO A 10 2.60 -34.42 7.93
C PRO A 10 2.44 -34.50 6.41
N VAL A 11 1.18 -34.49 5.94
CA VAL A 11 0.83 -34.44 4.52
C VAL A 11 1.35 -33.11 3.95
N GLY A 12 2.53 -33.19 3.33
CA GLY A 12 3.14 -32.08 2.59
C GLY A 12 2.24 -31.63 1.44
N LEU A 13 2.33 -30.34 1.13
CA LEU A 13 1.68 -29.72 -0.03
C LEU A 13 1.95 -30.58 -1.28
N GLY A 14 0.86 -31.01 -1.92
CA GLY A 14 0.83 -32.09 -2.90
C GLY A 14 1.74 -31.93 -4.13
N ASN A 15 1.90 -33.05 -4.82
CA ASN A 15 2.75 -33.24 -6.00
C ASN A 15 2.68 -32.07 -7.00
N PHE A 16 3.84 -31.45 -7.20
CA PHE A 16 4.10 -30.52 -8.29
C PHE A 16 4.05 -31.29 -9.62
N ASN A 17 3.08 -30.97 -10.46
CA ASN A 17 3.05 -31.49 -11.83
C ASN A 17 4.20 -30.87 -12.63
N ASP A 18 5.19 -31.70 -12.95
CA ASP A 18 6.21 -31.43 -13.95
C ASP A 18 5.59 -31.25 -15.34
N LYS A 19 5.44 -30.00 -15.81
CA LYS A 19 5.55 -29.65 -17.25
C LYS A 19 6.06 -28.22 -17.47
N VAL A 20 7.32 -28.16 -17.93
CA VAL A 20 7.90 -27.35 -19.03
C VAL A 20 7.63 -25.84 -19.04
N TYR A 21 8.68 -24.99 -19.00
CA TYR A 21 9.14 -24.12 -20.12
C TYR A 21 10.34 -23.23 -19.72
N ASN A 22 11.22 -23.03 -20.71
CA ASN A 22 12.53 -22.38 -20.64
C ASN A 22 12.43 -20.85 -20.88
N HIS A 23 13.35 -20.10 -20.22
CA HIS A 23 13.67 -18.67 -20.34
C HIS A 23 13.04 -17.73 -19.29
N GLY A 24 13.68 -17.67 -18.12
CA GLY A 24 13.75 -16.47 -17.30
C GLY A 24 12.57 -16.22 -16.35
N LEU A 25 12.68 -16.78 -15.14
CA LEU A 25 11.90 -16.49 -13.93
C LEU A 25 10.38 -16.68 -14.09
N GLN A 26 9.89 -17.86 -13.70
CA GLN A 26 8.48 -18.07 -13.45
C GLN A 26 8.07 -17.22 -12.23
N ILE A 27 7.67 -15.98 -12.50
CA ILE A 27 7.20 -15.03 -11.49
C ILE A 27 5.87 -15.53 -10.91
N VAL A 28 5.04 -16.24 -11.67
CA VAL A 28 3.70 -16.66 -11.23
C VAL A 28 3.69 -18.10 -10.74
N ILE A 29 3.37 -18.30 -9.46
CA ILE A 29 3.18 -19.61 -8.84
C ILE A 29 1.67 -19.80 -8.62
N ASN A 30 1.06 -20.69 -9.39
CA ASN A 30 -0.36 -21.00 -9.25
C ASN A 30 -0.55 -22.23 -8.34
N LEU A 31 -0.97 -22.01 -7.10
CA LEU A 31 -1.37 -23.03 -6.13
C LEU A 31 -2.89 -23.19 -6.02
N SER A 32 -3.64 -22.44 -6.83
CA SER A 32 -5.10 -22.54 -6.86
C SER A 32 -5.56 -23.71 -7.74
N SER A 33 -6.80 -24.14 -7.52
CA SER A 33 -7.48 -25.11 -8.37
C SER A 33 -7.82 -24.58 -9.78
N ARG A 34 -7.76 -23.25 -9.98
CA ARG A 34 -8.08 -22.63 -11.27
C ARG A 34 -6.94 -22.78 -12.25
N THR A 35 -7.27 -23.05 -13.50
CA THR A 35 -6.32 -22.94 -14.62
C THR A 35 -6.27 -21.49 -15.09
N LEU A 36 -5.11 -20.85 -14.94
CA LEU A 36 -4.87 -19.51 -15.48
C LEU A 36 -4.67 -19.57 -17.00
N THR A 37 -5.31 -18.67 -17.72
CA THR A 37 -5.08 -18.46 -19.14
C THR A 37 -3.68 -17.90 -19.40
N GLU A 38 -3.19 -18.01 -20.64
CA GLU A 38 -1.90 -17.42 -21.03
C GLU A 38 -1.87 -15.90 -20.80
N ALA A 39 -2.98 -15.21 -21.06
CA ALA A 39 -3.10 -13.77 -20.85
C ALA A 39 -3.04 -13.39 -19.36
N GLU A 40 -3.67 -14.18 -18.48
CA GLU A 40 -3.59 -13.98 -17.02
C GLU A 40 -2.18 -14.23 -16.50
N ASN A 41 -1.52 -15.31 -16.95
CA ASN A 41 -0.13 -15.58 -16.59
C ASN A 41 0.80 -14.47 -17.09
N SER A 42 0.66 -14.02 -18.34
CA SER A 42 1.44 -12.91 -18.91
C SER A 42 1.25 -11.62 -18.13
N LEU A 43 0.01 -11.29 -17.78
CA LEU A 43 -0.32 -10.11 -16.98
C LEU A 43 0.30 -10.19 -15.58
N LEU A 44 0.06 -11.28 -14.85
CA LEU A 44 0.58 -11.46 -13.49
C LEU A 44 2.12 -11.51 -13.45
N SER A 45 2.76 -11.99 -14.53
CA SER A 45 4.22 -11.99 -14.66
C SER A 45 4.82 -10.58 -14.76
N LYS A 46 4.02 -9.54 -15.03
CA LYS A 46 4.49 -8.13 -14.93
C LYS A 46 4.69 -7.67 -13.49
N GLY A 47 4.18 -8.42 -12.50
CA GLY A 47 4.28 -8.13 -11.07
C GLY A 47 3.13 -7.25 -10.54
N LEU A 48 2.88 -7.32 -9.23
CA LEU A 48 1.78 -6.58 -8.59
C LEU A 48 2.05 -5.07 -8.43
N SER A 49 3.29 -4.62 -8.69
CA SER A 49 3.66 -3.20 -8.76
C SER A 49 3.54 -2.62 -10.17
N PHE A 50 3.15 -3.42 -11.17
CA PHE A 50 2.91 -2.93 -12.52
C PHE A 50 1.73 -1.96 -12.53
N CYS A 51 1.91 -0.80 -13.17
CA CYS A 51 0.87 0.22 -13.28
C CYS A 51 0.33 0.26 -14.72
N PRO A 52 -0.89 -0.24 -14.97
CA PRO A 52 -1.53 -0.11 -16.27
C PRO A 52 -1.70 1.35 -16.65
N THR A 53 -1.42 1.69 -17.91
CA THR A 53 -1.70 3.03 -18.42
C THR A 53 -3.21 3.27 -18.39
N PRO A 54 -3.70 4.31 -17.68
CA PRO A 54 -5.13 4.57 -17.60
C PRO A 54 -5.69 4.96 -18.97
N ALA A 55 -6.96 4.64 -19.21
CA ALA A 55 -7.65 4.98 -20.46
C ALA A 55 -7.87 6.48 -20.60
N GLU A 56 -8.14 7.15 -19.49
CA GLU A 56 -8.40 8.58 -19.39
C GLU A 56 -7.59 9.18 -18.24
N ILE A 57 -7.27 10.46 -18.35
CA ILE A 57 -6.55 11.18 -17.30
C ILE A 57 -7.57 11.74 -16.32
N ASP A 58 -7.45 11.36 -15.04
CA ASP A 58 -8.20 11.99 -13.96
C ASP A 58 -7.70 13.43 -13.76
N THR A 59 -8.44 14.38 -14.32
CA THR A 59 -8.10 15.80 -14.28
C THR A 59 -8.14 16.39 -12.86
N PHE A 60 -8.97 15.83 -11.96
CA PHE A 60 -9.03 16.29 -10.57
C PHE A 60 -7.77 15.86 -9.81
N THR A 61 -7.42 14.58 -9.92
CA THR A 61 -6.19 14.06 -9.31
C THR A 61 -4.96 14.77 -9.87
N LEU A 62 -4.89 14.98 -11.19
CA LEU A 62 -3.81 15.74 -11.82
C LEU A 62 -3.71 17.17 -11.28
N ARG A 63 -4.83 17.89 -11.15
CA ARG A 63 -4.85 19.25 -10.57
C ARG A 63 -4.35 19.27 -9.13
N LYS A 64 -4.76 18.29 -8.33
CA LYS A 64 -4.31 18.14 -6.94
C LYS A 64 -2.80 17.88 -6.89
N ASP A 65 -2.29 16.98 -7.72
CA ASP A 65 -0.87 16.63 -7.77
C ASP A 65 0.01 17.81 -8.21
N VAL A 66 -0.44 18.56 -9.23
CA VAL A 66 0.23 19.80 -9.66
C VAL A 66 0.23 20.82 -8.52
N SER A 67 -0.90 21.00 -7.81
CA SER A 67 -1.00 21.94 -6.68
C SER A 67 -0.04 21.57 -5.54
N GLU A 68 0.05 20.28 -5.18
CA GLU A 68 1.00 19.78 -4.19
C GLU A 68 2.46 19.92 -4.65
N PHE A 69 2.73 19.71 -5.94
CA PHE A 69 4.06 19.93 -6.50
C PHE A 69 4.48 21.40 -6.44
N VAL A 70 3.60 22.31 -6.84
CA VAL A 70 3.82 23.76 -6.74
C VAL A 70 4.06 24.16 -5.28
N ARG A 71 3.25 23.65 -4.34
CA ARG A 71 3.45 23.87 -2.90
C ARG A 71 4.83 23.41 -2.44
N ARG A 72 5.29 22.22 -2.87
CA ARG A 72 6.65 21.73 -2.55
C ARG A 72 7.75 22.65 -3.06
N ILE A 73 7.60 23.20 -4.27
CA ILE A 73 8.62 24.13 -4.81
C ILE A 73 8.60 25.44 -4.01
N ARG A 74 7.42 26.02 -3.75
CA ARG A 74 7.31 27.24 -2.92
C ARG A 74 7.91 27.04 -1.53
N LEU A 75 7.68 25.89 -0.89
CA LEU A 75 8.30 25.58 0.40
C LEU A 75 9.83 25.51 0.30
N LYS A 76 10.37 24.91 -0.77
CA LYS A 76 11.82 24.85 -0.98
C LYS A 76 12.44 26.23 -1.18
N GLU A 77 11.78 27.10 -1.94
CA GLU A 77 12.21 28.50 -2.11
C GLU A 77 12.11 29.26 -0.79
N TYR A 78 10.99 29.17 -0.08
CA TYR A 78 10.75 29.90 1.16
C TYR A 78 11.76 29.59 2.26
N PHE A 79 12.12 28.31 2.41
CA PHE A 79 13.12 27.84 3.38
C PHE A 79 14.53 27.72 2.79
N HIS A 80 14.77 28.32 1.62
CA HIS A 80 16.12 28.37 1.07
C HIS A 80 16.95 29.37 1.86
N GLU A 81 17.85 28.88 2.71
CA GLU A 81 18.85 29.67 3.42
C GLU A 81 20.25 29.24 2.96
N ASP A 82 21.16 30.19 2.78
CA ASP A 82 22.57 29.95 2.39
C ASP A 82 23.44 29.39 3.54
N GLY A 83 22.88 29.31 4.75
CA GLY A 83 23.56 28.82 5.95
C GLY A 83 23.48 27.30 6.10
N GLU A 84 24.39 26.72 6.89
CA GLU A 84 24.23 25.34 7.32
C GLU A 84 23.04 25.24 8.27
N VAL A 85 22.02 24.48 7.87
CA VAL A 85 20.94 24.05 8.76
C VAL A 85 21.54 23.13 9.81
N ASP A 86 21.44 23.49 11.08
CA ASP A 86 21.69 22.52 12.14
C ASP A 86 20.70 21.36 11.96
N GLY A 87 21.21 20.14 11.94
CA GLY A 87 20.36 18.94 11.85
C GLY A 87 19.62 18.66 13.16
N ASP A 88 19.59 19.62 14.08
CA ASP A 88 19.07 19.45 15.44
C ASP A 88 17.57 19.72 15.47
N PHE A 89 16.81 18.67 15.19
CA PHE A 89 15.36 18.68 15.29
C PHE A 89 14.86 18.27 16.69
N SER A 90 15.71 18.26 17.73
CA SER A 90 15.32 17.84 19.09
C SER A 90 14.16 18.65 19.68
N ASN A 91 14.08 19.93 19.30
CA ASN A 91 12.99 20.84 19.70
C ASN A 91 11.73 20.71 18.84
N ILE A 92 11.76 19.92 17.76
CA ILE A 92 10.60 19.72 16.88
C ILE A 92 9.82 18.49 17.37
N PRO A 93 8.51 18.64 17.69
CA PRO A 93 7.68 17.50 18.07
C PRO A 93 7.66 16.41 16.98
N ALA A 94 7.96 15.18 17.38
CA ALA A 94 7.93 14.01 16.50
C ALA A 94 6.50 13.72 15.99
N PHE A 95 5.49 14.02 16.80
CA PHE A 95 4.08 13.76 16.54
C PHE A 95 3.34 15.05 16.18
N ARG A 96 3.04 15.23 14.89
CA ARG A 96 2.32 16.41 14.40
C ARG A 96 1.47 16.08 13.18
N LYS A 97 0.35 16.78 13.06
CA LYS A 97 -0.47 16.74 11.85
C LYS A 97 0.33 17.32 10.68
N LYS A 98 0.14 16.76 9.48
CA LYS A 98 0.78 17.31 8.28
C LYS A 98 0.27 18.72 8.03
N SER A 99 1.19 19.66 7.85
CA SER A 99 0.84 21.05 7.56
C SER A 99 0.27 21.18 6.14
N THR A 100 -0.85 21.88 6.04
CA THR A 100 -1.44 22.34 4.77
C THR A 100 -0.96 23.74 4.38
N TRP A 101 -0.10 24.35 5.21
CA TRP A 101 0.44 25.67 4.96
C TRP A 101 1.25 25.72 3.66
N CYS A 102 1.12 26.85 2.97
CA CYS A 102 1.79 27.16 1.72
C CYS A 102 2.23 28.63 1.81
N PRO A 103 3.48 28.96 1.40
CA PRO A 103 3.92 30.34 1.33
C PRO A 103 3.03 31.20 0.42
N ASP A 104 3.00 32.51 0.69
CA ASP A 104 2.32 33.48 -0.18
C ASP A 104 2.86 33.42 -1.61
N LYS A 105 1.97 33.65 -2.57
CA LYS A 105 2.35 33.72 -3.99
C LYS A 105 3.18 34.98 -4.26
N ASN A 106 3.98 34.94 -5.33
CA ASN A 106 4.76 36.09 -5.84
C ASN A 106 5.92 36.54 -4.96
N ARG A 107 6.45 35.67 -4.10
CA ARG A 107 7.73 35.91 -3.40
C ARG A 107 8.92 35.91 -4.36
N ASP A 108 8.90 34.97 -5.31
CA ASP A 108 9.88 34.88 -6.39
C ASP A 108 9.19 34.91 -7.75
N LEU A 109 9.62 35.85 -8.60
CA LEU A 109 8.99 36.12 -9.88
C LEU A 109 9.27 35.00 -10.91
N PHE A 110 10.47 34.39 -10.85
CA PHE A 110 10.85 33.32 -11.76
C PHE A 110 10.08 32.04 -11.46
N LEU A 111 9.88 31.74 -10.18
CA LEU A 111 9.07 30.63 -9.72
C LEU A 111 7.62 30.80 -10.15
N GLU A 112 7.01 31.96 -9.96
CA GLU A 112 5.62 32.17 -10.39
C GLU A 112 5.47 32.14 -11.91
N ALA A 113 6.45 32.65 -12.66
CA ALA A 113 6.48 32.50 -14.12
C ALA A 113 6.56 31.02 -14.53
N TYR A 114 7.40 30.23 -13.85
CA TYR A 114 7.49 28.79 -14.06
C TYR A 114 6.18 28.06 -13.72
N VAL A 115 5.58 28.37 -12.56
CA VAL A 115 4.31 27.80 -12.12
C VAL A 115 3.21 28.10 -13.13
N THR A 116 3.11 29.35 -13.60
CA THR A 116 2.14 29.76 -14.63
C THR A 116 2.35 28.99 -15.92
N ALA A 117 3.59 28.87 -16.40
CA ALA A 117 3.91 28.10 -17.60
C ALA A 117 3.60 26.60 -17.44
N LEU A 118 3.84 26.05 -16.24
CA LEU A 118 3.56 24.66 -15.89
C LEU A 118 2.05 24.38 -15.90
N GLU A 119 1.26 25.20 -15.21
CA GLU A 119 -0.21 25.10 -15.16
C GLU A 119 -0.80 25.22 -16.57
N LYS A 120 -0.34 26.20 -17.36
CA LYS A 120 -0.72 26.36 -18.76
C LYS A 120 -0.42 25.10 -19.59
N LYS A 121 0.77 24.52 -19.44
CA LYS A 121 1.17 23.31 -20.17
C LYS A 121 0.28 22.11 -19.84
N PHE A 122 -0.12 21.93 -18.58
CA PHE A 122 -0.95 20.80 -18.17
C PHE A 122 -2.44 21.01 -18.39
N PHE A 123 -2.96 22.24 -18.32
CA PHE A 123 -4.40 22.48 -18.35
C PHE A 123 -4.93 23.12 -19.64
N GLU A 124 -4.07 23.82 -20.39
CA GLU A 124 -4.43 24.37 -21.72
C GLU A 124 -3.85 23.51 -22.86
N GLY A 125 -2.84 22.68 -22.56
CA GLY A 125 -2.37 21.67 -23.49
C GLY A 125 -3.44 20.64 -23.80
N ASN A 126 -3.52 20.19 -25.05
CA ASN A 126 -4.36 19.06 -25.41
C ASN A 126 -3.86 17.80 -24.68
N LEU A 127 -4.50 17.45 -23.56
CA LEU A 127 -4.17 16.23 -22.81
C LEU A 127 -4.55 14.95 -23.57
N ASN A 128 -5.22 15.04 -24.72
CA ASN A 128 -5.44 13.92 -25.65
C ASN A 128 -4.17 13.56 -26.45
N ASN A 129 -2.99 13.64 -25.82
CA ASN A 129 -1.82 12.99 -26.39
C ASN A 129 -2.11 11.49 -26.54
N LYS A 130 -1.62 10.90 -27.63
CA LYS A 130 -1.84 9.49 -27.95
C LYS A 130 -1.29 8.62 -26.80
N SER A 131 -2.17 8.13 -25.94
CA SER A 131 -1.80 7.24 -24.85
C SER A 131 -1.47 5.86 -25.41
N TYR A 132 -0.24 5.41 -25.20
CA TYR A 132 0.17 4.07 -25.60
C TYR A 132 -0.22 3.09 -24.51
N ARG A 133 -1.13 2.17 -24.85
CA ARG A 133 -1.49 1.08 -23.94
C ARG A 133 -0.28 0.20 -23.69
N ASN A 134 0.08 0.04 -22.42
CA ASN A 134 1.13 -0.87 -21.97
C ASN A 134 0.61 -2.30 -21.65
N LEU A 135 -0.67 -2.56 -21.94
CA LEU A 135 -1.32 -3.86 -21.88
C LEU A 135 -1.91 -4.26 -23.24
N LYS A 136 -1.79 -5.53 -23.59
CA LYS A 136 -2.52 -6.11 -24.72
C LYS A 136 -4.02 -6.17 -24.41
N LYS A 137 -4.87 -6.21 -25.43
CA LYS A 137 -6.34 -6.32 -25.25
C LYS A 137 -6.74 -7.54 -24.41
N ASP A 138 -6.01 -8.64 -24.57
CA ASP A 138 -6.29 -9.88 -23.84
C ASP A 138 -5.81 -9.81 -22.39
N GLU A 139 -4.69 -9.13 -22.12
CA GLU A 139 -4.22 -8.85 -20.76
C GLU A 139 -5.16 -7.86 -20.04
N GLN A 140 -5.72 -6.89 -20.75
CA GLN A 140 -6.74 -5.98 -20.20
C GLN A 140 -8.00 -6.76 -19.76
N ARG A 141 -8.48 -7.68 -20.60
CA ARG A 141 -9.61 -8.55 -20.25
C ARG A 141 -9.26 -9.53 -19.13
N ALA A 142 -8.03 -10.05 -19.11
CA ALA A 142 -7.53 -10.86 -18.00
C ALA A 142 -7.57 -10.09 -16.68
N LEU A 143 -7.15 -8.81 -16.66
CA LEU A 143 -7.23 -7.96 -15.48
C LEU A 143 -8.68 -7.81 -14.97
N GLU A 144 -9.62 -7.56 -15.88
CA GLU A 144 -11.04 -7.45 -15.55
C GLU A 144 -11.64 -8.77 -15.02
N ASN A 145 -11.19 -9.91 -15.55
CA ASN A 145 -11.62 -11.23 -15.11
C ASN A 145 -11.07 -11.56 -13.72
N LEU A 146 -9.75 -11.40 -13.53
CA LEU A 146 -9.09 -11.65 -12.24
C LEU A 146 -9.71 -10.82 -11.12
N ARG A 147 -10.11 -9.57 -11.39
CA ARG A 147 -10.80 -8.70 -10.42
C ARG A 147 -12.16 -9.26 -9.97
N LYS A 148 -12.83 -10.03 -10.83
CA LYS A 148 -14.16 -10.61 -10.54
C LYS A 148 -14.07 -11.95 -9.81
N TYR A 149 -12.90 -12.57 -9.76
CA TYR A 149 -12.74 -13.87 -9.10
C TYR A 149 -12.75 -13.69 -7.59
N GLU A 150 -13.76 -14.24 -6.93
CA GLU A 150 -13.92 -14.19 -5.49
C GLU A 150 -13.38 -15.43 -4.77
N ASP A 151 -13.03 -16.47 -5.54
CA ASP A 151 -12.59 -17.78 -5.08
C ASP A 151 -11.07 -17.92 -4.96
N ILE A 152 -10.31 -16.93 -5.42
CA ILE A 152 -8.84 -16.90 -5.33
C ILE A 152 -8.32 -15.69 -4.58
N VAL A 153 -7.08 -15.82 -4.10
CA VAL A 153 -6.27 -14.75 -3.50
C VAL A 153 -4.99 -14.64 -4.31
N ILE A 154 -4.66 -13.42 -4.73
CA ILE A 154 -3.43 -13.10 -5.46
C ILE A 154 -2.56 -12.23 -4.55
N LYS A 155 -1.36 -12.70 -4.21
CA LYS A 155 -0.43 -11.99 -3.32
C LYS A 155 1.00 -12.14 -3.80
N GLN A 156 1.86 -11.21 -3.42
CA GLN A 156 3.30 -11.38 -3.58
C GLN A 156 3.79 -12.42 -2.57
N ALA A 157 4.75 -13.25 -2.98
CA ALA A 157 5.45 -14.16 -2.09
C ALA A 157 6.29 -13.37 -1.06
N ASP A 158 6.43 -13.91 0.15
CA ASP A 158 7.30 -13.34 1.19
C ASP A 158 8.77 -13.28 0.74
N LYS A 159 9.21 -14.30 -0.01
CA LYS A 159 10.54 -14.40 -0.59
C LYS A 159 10.47 -14.58 -2.10
N GLY A 160 11.34 -13.87 -2.80
CA GLY A 160 11.31 -13.80 -4.26
C GLY A 160 10.25 -12.82 -4.76
N SER A 161 10.47 -12.22 -5.93
CA SER A 161 9.53 -11.29 -6.56
C SER A 161 8.31 -11.98 -7.18
N SER A 162 8.00 -13.20 -6.74
CA SER A 162 6.95 -14.04 -7.31
C SER A 162 5.55 -13.61 -6.87
N VAL A 163 4.59 -13.79 -7.76
CA VAL A 163 3.15 -13.64 -7.53
C VAL A 163 2.56 -15.02 -7.31
N VAL A 164 1.91 -15.23 -6.17
CA VAL A 164 1.25 -16.47 -5.81
C VAL A 164 -0.26 -16.31 -5.98
N VAL A 165 -0.87 -17.28 -6.65
CA VAL A 165 -2.33 -17.41 -6.77
C VAL A 165 -2.77 -18.62 -5.97
N MET A 166 -3.70 -18.46 -5.04
CA MET A 166 -4.17 -19.53 -4.15
C MET A 166 -5.70 -19.57 -4.08
N ASP A 167 -6.28 -20.74 -3.83
CA ASP A 167 -7.70 -20.81 -3.48
C ASP A 167 -7.94 -20.05 -2.17
N LYS A 168 -8.95 -19.18 -2.16
CA LYS A 168 -9.30 -18.35 -1.01
C LYS A 168 -9.70 -19.20 0.19
N THR A 169 -10.40 -20.31 -0.04
CA THR A 169 -10.80 -21.26 1.02
C THR A 169 -9.58 -21.85 1.71
N ARG A 170 -8.57 -22.29 0.95
CA ARG A 170 -7.31 -22.83 1.50
C ARG A 170 -6.50 -21.76 2.22
N TYR A 171 -6.42 -20.55 1.66
CA TYR A 171 -5.76 -19.42 2.29
C TYR A 171 -6.36 -19.07 3.65
N VAL A 172 -7.69 -18.95 3.72
CA VAL A 172 -8.41 -18.65 4.98
C VAL A 172 -8.27 -19.81 5.97
N ALA A 173 -8.40 -21.06 5.53
CA ALA A 173 -8.25 -22.23 6.40
C ALA A 173 -6.86 -22.29 7.02
N GLU A 174 -5.80 -22.03 6.24
CA GLU A 174 -4.43 -22.02 6.74
C GLU A 174 -4.19 -20.85 7.72
N ALA A 175 -4.73 -19.66 7.44
CA ALA A 175 -4.68 -18.54 8.36
C ALA A 175 -5.37 -18.87 9.70
N MET A 176 -6.56 -19.48 9.65
CA MET A 176 -7.28 -19.89 10.86
C MET A 176 -6.56 -21.02 11.61
N ARG A 177 -5.91 -21.95 10.90
CA ARG A 177 -5.09 -23.00 11.51
C ARG A 177 -3.92 -22.40 12.30
N GLN A 178 -3.26 -21.38 11.77
CA GLN A 178 -2.17 -20.68 12.45
C GLN A 178 -2.67 -19.82 13.62
N LEU A 179 -3.76 -19.08 13.44
CA LEU A 179 -4.37 -18.27 14.51
C LEU A 179 -4.97 -19.12 15.65
N GLY A 180 -5.33 -20.38 15.36
CA GLY A 180 -5.81 -21.34 16.35
C GLY A 180 -4.71 -21.99 17.20
N ASP A 181 -3.44 -21.64 16.99
CA ASP A 181 -2.34 -22.12 17.82
C ASP A 181 -2.40 -21.48 19.22
N ILE A 182 -2.95 -22.24 20.18
CA ILE A 182 -3.07 -21.84 21.59
C ILE A 182 -1.73 -21.69 22.32
N GLY A 183 -0.62 -22.20 21.74
CA GLY A 183 0.71 -21.98 22.27
C GLY A 183 1.24 -20.57 21.99
N VAL A 184 0.68 -19.90 20.97
CA VAL A 184 1.11 -18.56 20.53
C VAL A 184 0.03 -17.50 20.77
N TYR A 185 -1.24 -17.85 20.54
CA TYR A 185 -2.38 -16.92 20.59
C TYR A 185 -3.40 -17.31 21.67
N VAL A 186 -4.12 -16.31 22.18
CA VAL A 186 -5.21 -16.49 23.14
C VAL A 186 -6.48 -15.89 22.56
N THR A 187 -7.57 -16.66 22.56
CA THR A 187 -8.88 -16.17 22.12
C THR A 187 -9.43 -15.15 23.11
N LEU A 188 -9.93 -14.03 22.59
CA LEU A 188 -10.62 -13.01 23.37
C LEU A 188 -12.13 -13.22 23.30
N ASP A 189 -12.80 -13.10 24.43
CA ASP A 189 -14.25 -13.27 24.59
C ASP A 189 -15.07 -12.12 23.98
N ARG A 190 -14.44 -10.97 23.74
CA ARG A 190 -15.02 -9.82 23.03
C ARG A 190 -13.94 -8.97 22.38
N ASP A 191 -14.35 -8.14 21.41
CA ASP A 191 -13.47 -7.14 20.80
C ASP A 191 -13.00 -6.12 21.86
N PRO A 192 -11.68 -6.05 22.17
CA PRO A 192 -11.15 -5.13 23.18
C PRO A 192 -10.96 -3.70 22.66
N THR A 193 -11.22 -3.42 21.37
CA THR A 193 -10.84 -2.16 20.70
C THR A 193 -11.32 -0.93 21.46
N VAL A 194 -12.59 -0.88 21.86
CA VAL A 194 -13.16 0.26 22.60
C VAL A 194 -12.48 0.45 23.97
N ASP A 195 -12.24 -0.64 24.70
CA ASP A 195 -11.57 -0.60 26.00
C ASP A 195 -10.10 -0.19 25.85
N MET A 196 -9.43 -0.63 24.78
CA MET A 196 -8.05 -0.29 24.47
C MET A 196 -7.92 1.19 24.07
N ILE A 197 -8.81 1.71 23.24
CA ILE A 197 -8.89 3.14 22.89
C ILE A 197 -9.04 4.00 24.14
N LYS A 198 -9.95 3.63 25.05
CA LYS A 198 -10.11 4.32 26.35
C LYS A 198 -8.82 4.30 27.16
N LYS A 199 -8.15 3.14 27.27
CA LYS A 199 -6.88 3.02 27.99
C LYS A 199 -5.77 3.89 27.38
N VAL A 200 -5.64 3.88 26.05
CA VAL A 200 -4.67 4.71 25.32
C VAL A 200 -4.96 6.18 25.56
N ASN A 201 -6.19 6.64 25.31
CA ASN A 201 -6.57 8.04 25.48
C ASN A 201 -6.40 8.53 26.92
N ASN A 202 -6.67 7.67 27.93
CA ASN A 202 -6.43 8.01 29.33
C ASN A 202 -4.93 8.18 29.63
N LYS A 203 -4.07 7.31 29.09
CA LYS A 203 -2.61 7.44 29.24
C LYS A 203 -2.08 8.69 28.55
N VAL A 204 -2.55 8.98 27.35
CA VAL A 204 -2.19 10.17 26.56
C VAL A 204 -2.61 11.45 27.29
N LYS A 205 -3.83 11.52 27.82
CA LYS A 205 -4.29 12.65 28.66
C LYS A 205 -3.49 12.80 29.95
N LYS A 206 -3.13 11.70 30.62
CA LYS A 206 -2.29 11.76 31.82
C LYS A 206 -0.91 12.32 31.49
N ALA A 207 -0.26 11.85 30.42
CA ALA A 207 1.04 12.36 30.00
C ALA A 207 1.00 13.86 29.67
N HIS A 208 -0.13 14.37 29.17
CA HIS A 208 -0.34 15.80 28.95
C HIS A 208 -0.47 16.57 30.27
N VAL A 209 -1.28 16.11 31.22
CA VAL A 209 -1.42 16.72 32.56
C VAL A 209 -0.09 16.73 33.32
N ASP A 210 0.70 15.66 33.17
CA ASP A 210 2.03 15.54 33.79
C ASP A 210 3.10 16.41 33.07
N GLY A 211 2.73 17.16 32.02
CA GLY A 211 3.61 18.07 31.29
C GLY A 211 4.61 17.39 30.35
N CYS A 212 4.45 16.08 30.08
CA CYS A 212 5.35 15.32 29.22
C CYS A 212 5.12 15.58 27.71
N ILE A 213 3.91 16.03 27.33
CA ILE A 213 3.55 16.28 25.93
C ILE A 213 2.78 17.59 25.77
N SER A 214 2.92 18.22 24.60
CA SER A 214 2.19 19.45 24.24
C SER A 214 0.72 19.19 23.87
N ASP A 215 -0.10 20.24 23.85
CA ASP A 215 -1.49 20.19 23.34
C ASP A 215 -1.56 19.63 21.91
N THR A 216 -0.64 20.06 21.06
CA THR A 216 -0.57 19.60 19.66
C THR A 216 -0.25 18.11 19.54
N THR A 217 0.59 17.60 20.45
CA THR A 217 0.94 16.17 20.52
C THR A 217 -0.23 15.37 21.08
N LEU A 218 -0.92 15.89 22.10
CA LEU A 218 -2.14 15.32 22.65
C LEU A 218 -3.18 15.13 21.54
N GLU A 219 -3.49 16.18 20.79
CA GLU A 219 -4.47 16.16 19.70
C GLU A 219 -4.08 15.16 18.60
N TYR A 220 -2.79 14.99 18.31
CA TYR A 220 -2.30 14.02 17.33
C TYR A 220 -2.45 12.56 17.80
N LEU A 221 -2.20 12.30 19.09
CA LEU A 221 -2.16 10.95 19.65
C LEU A 221 -3.53 10.43 20.13
N LEU A 222 -4.52 11.30 20.29
CA LEU A 222 -5.88 10.88 20.62
C LEU A 222 -6.45 10.03 19.49
N VAL A 223 -6.97 8.86 19.88
CA VAL A 223 -7.63 7.94 18.96
C VAL A 223 -9.12 8.19 19.03
N ASP A 224 -9.71 8.63 17.92
CA ASP A 224 -11.17 8.75 17.79
C ASP A 224 -11.79 7.37 17.59
N SER A 225 -12.89 7.08 18.29
CA SER A 225 -13.58 5.79 18.24
C SER A 225 -14.44 5.58 16.99
N THR A 226 -14.34 6.46 15.99
CA THR A 226 -15.11 6.35 14.75
C THR A 226 -14.31 5.56 13.71
N ALA A 227 -14.44 4.24 13.78
CA ALA A 227 -14.31 3.34 12.65
C ALA A 227 -15.71 2.87 12.24
#